data_AF-A0A392NU98-F1
#
_entry.id   AF-A0A392NU98-F1
#
_cell.length_a   1.000
_cell.length_b   1.000
_cell.length_c   1.000
_cell.angle_alpha   90.00
_cell.angle_beta   90.00
_cell.angle_gamma   90.00
#
_symmetry.space_group_name_H-M   'P 1'
#
loop_
_entity.id
_entity.type
_entity.pdbx_description
1 polymer ?
#
loop_
_entity_poly.entity_id
_entity_poly.type
_entity_poly.pdbx_seq_one_letter_code
_entity_poly.pdbx_strand_id
1 'polypeptide(L)'
;YTFLPLLLFLLQLALTIVYIAGGVFVAGWIEVSCWILTGERQTAVIRSKYVRVLLNQDMSFFDTYGNNGDIVSQVLSDVLLIQSALSEKVGNYIHNMATFFSGLVIAFINCWQIALITLATGPFIVAAGGISNIFLHRLAENIQDAYAEAASIAEQ
;
A
#
# COMPACT_ATOMS: atom_id res chain seq x y z
N TYR A 1 -25.33 -46.33 -4.78
CA TYR A 1 -24.35 -46.23 -5.89
C TYR A 1 -24.08 -44.80 -6.35
N THR A 2 -24.98 -43.82 -6.14
CA THR A 2 -24.80 -42.41 -6.54
C THR A 2 -23.93 -41.55 -5.60
N PHE A 3 -23.70 -42.00 -4.36
CA PHE A 3 -22.98 -41.23 -3.34
C PHE A 3 -21.44 -41.34 -3.43
N LEU A 4 -20.94 -42.50 -3.86
CA LEU A 4 -19.50 -42.77 -4.01
C LEU A 4 -18.80 -41.87 -5.07
N PRO A 5 -19.36 -41.65 -6.28
CA PRO A 5 -18.73 -40.76 -7.27
C PRO A 5 -18.74 -39.28 -6.82
N LEU A 6 -19.76 -38.87 -6.05
CA LEU A 6 -19.83 -37.52 -5.49
C LEU A 6 -18.75 -37.31 -4.42
N LEU A 7 -18.54 -38.29 -3.54
CA LEU A 7 -17.50 -38.23 -2.52
C LEU A 7 -16.10 -38.18 -3.15
N LEU A 8 -15.85 -38.99 -4.20
CA LEU A 8 -14.58 -38.95 -4.93
C LEU A 8 -14.32 -37.59 -5.60
N PHE A 9 -15.35 -36.99 -6.19
CA PHE A 9 -15.24 -35.64 -6.76
C PHE A 9 -14.91 -34.59 -5.70
N LEU A 10 -15.58 -34.63 -4.54
CA LEU A 10 -15.28 -33.73 -3.42
C LEU A 10 -13.84 -33.92 -2.90
N LEU A 11 -13.35 -35.16 -2.86
CA LEU A 11 -12.00 -35.47 -2.38
C LEU A 11 -10.93 -34.97 -3.36
N GLN A 12 -11.17 -35.08 -4.67
CA GLN A 12 -10.29 -34.50 -5.71
C GLN A 12 -10.27 -32.97 -5.66
N LEU A 13 -11.43 -32.34 -5.46
CA LEU A 13 -11.52 -30.89 -5.28
C LEU A 13 -10.75 -30.44 -4.03
N ALA A 14 -10.95 -31.15 -2.90
CA ALA A 14 -10.29 -30.88 -1.63
C ALA A 14 -8.76 -31.00 -1.74
N LEU A 15 -8.24 -31.99 -2.46
CA LEU A 15 -6.80 -32.10 -2.70
C LEU A 15 -6.28 -30.96 -3.57
N THR A 16 -7.02 -30.56 -4.61
CA THR A 16 -6.61 -29.50 -5.54
C THR A 16 -6.51 -28.14 -4.83
N ILE A 17 -7.49 -27.80 -3.98
CA ILE A 17 -7.44 -26.55 -3.21
C ILE A 17 -6.27 -26.53 -2.21
N VAL A 18 -5.90 -27.69 -1.64
CA VAL A 18 -4.77 -27.79 -0.71
C VAL A 18 -3.44 -27.57 -1.44
N TYR A 19 -3.26 -28.15 -2.64
CA TYR A 19 -2.06 -27.91 -3.44
C TYR A 19 -1.93 -26.45 -3.87
N ILE A 20 -3.02 -25.83 -4.33
CA ILE A 20 -3.02 -24.40 -4.71
C ILE A 20 -2.72 -23.52 -3.49
N ALA A 21 -3.35 -23.80 -2.34
CA ALA A 21 -3.12 -23.05 -1.10
C ALA A 21 -1.66 -23.13 -0.65
N GLY A 22 -1.05 -24.32 -0.71
CA GLY A 22 0.38 -24.49 -0.41
C GLY A 22 1.27 -23.67 -1.35
N GLY A 23 0.99 -23.69 -2.65
CA GLY A 23 1.72 -22.90 -3.63
C GLY A 23 1.61 -21.39 -3.40
N VAL A 24 0.39 -20.90 -3.17
CA VAL A 24 0.11 -19.47 -2.90
C VAL A 24 0.76 -19.02 -1.60
N PHE A 25 0.75 -19.84 -0.56
CA PHE A 25 1.38 -19.52 0.71
C PHE A 25 2.89 -19.29 0.55
N VAL A 26 3.57 -20.23 -0.13
CA VAL A 26 5.02 -20.13 -0.36
C VAL A 26 5.35 -18.95 -1.27
N ALA A 27 4.59 -18.78 -2.36
CA ALA A 27 4.81 -17.68 -3.29
C ALA A 27 4.60 -16.31 -2.63
N GLY A 28 3.51 -16.13 -1.87
CA GLY A 28 3.21 -14.89 -1.15
C GLY A 28 4.26 -14.58 -0.08
N TRP A 29 4.73 -15.60 0.65
CA TRP A 29 5.81 -15.42 1.62
C TRP A 29 7.10 -14.91 0.96
N ILE A 30 7.47 -15.50 -0.19
CA ILE A 30 8.66 -15.08 -0.96
C ILE A 30 8.50 -13.66 -1.50
N GLU A 31 7.33 -13.34 -2.07
CA GLU A 31 7.01 -12.02 -2.60
C GLU A 31 7.19 -10.94 -1.53
N VAL A 32 6.51 -11.08 -0.39
CA VAL A 32 6.57 -10.13 0.72
C VAL A 32 7.99 -10.03 1.29
N SER A 33 8.67 -11.16 1.49
CA SER A 33 10.05 -11.17 2.00
C SER A 33 11.02 -10.45 1.06
N CYS A 34 10.85 -10.63 -0.26
CA CYS A 34 11.69 -9.99 -1.26
C CYS A 34 11.49 -8.46 -1.27
N TRP A 35 10.23 -8.00 -1.16
CA TRP A 35 9.91 -6.58 -1.09
C TRP A 35 10.46 -5.92 0.17
N ILE A 36 10.29 -6.56 1.34
CA ILE A 36 10.85 -6.08 2.60
C ILE A 36 12.38 -6.00 2.52
N LEU A 37 13.04 -7.06 2.06
CA LEU A 37 14.50 -7.08 1.92
C LEU A 37 15.01 -5.99 0.98
N THR A 38 14.29 -5.74 -0.11
CA THR A 38 14.63 -4.68 -1.06
C THR A 38 14.48 -3.30 -0.43
N GLY A 39 13.38 -3.05 0.29
CA GLY A 39 13.17 -1.81 1.02
C GLY A 39 14.25 -1.54 2.06
N GLU A 40 14.56 -2.52 2.92
CA GLU A 40 15.64 -2.43 3.93
C GLU A 40 16.99 -2.06 3.30
N ARG A 41 17.35 -2.72 2.18
CA ARG A 41 18.61 -2.44 1.47
C ARG A 41 18.66 -1.01 0.94
N GLN A 42 17.58 -0.51 0.34
CA GLN A 42 17.53 0.86 -0.17
C GLN A 42 17.66 1.87 0.97
N THR A 43 16.97 1.64 2.09
CA THR A 43 17.04 2.51 3.28
C THR A 43 18.44 2.54 3.88
N ALA A 44 19.13 1.40 3.96
CA ALA A 44 20.51 1.33 4.45
C ALA A 44 21.48 2.15 3.57
N VAL A 45 21.29 2.11 2.24
CA VAL A 45 22.08 2.92 1.30
C VAL A 45 21.79 4.40 1.49
N ILE A 46 20.54 4.81 1.65
CA ILE A 46 20.16 6.21 1.87
C ILE A 46 20.76 6.71 3.20
N ARG A 47 20.62 5.93 4.29
CA ARG A 47 21.14 6.30 5.62
C ARG A 47 22.67 6.44 5.60
N SER A 48 23.39 5.53 4.95
CA SER A 48 24.85 5.59 4.86
C SER A 48 25.35 6.77 4.01
N LYS A 49 24.67 7.10 2.90
CA LYS A 49 24.96 8.31 2.12
C LYS A 49 24.67 9.58 2.93
N TYR A 50 23.55 9.61 3.65
CA TYR A 50 23.17 10.74 4.50
C TYR A 50 24.23 11.02 5.58
N VAL A 51 24.66 10.00 6.32
CA VAL A 51 25.72 10.15 7.33
C VAL A 51 27.02 10.64 6.70
N ARG A 52 27.39 10.12 5.52
CA ARG A 52 28.59 10.58 4.80
C ARG A 52 28.50 12.06 4.38
N VAL A 53 27.33 12.52 3.96
CA VAL A 53 27.11 13.93 3.58
C VAL A 53 27.17 14.81 4.82
N LEU A 54 26.52 14.41 5.92
CA LEU A 54 26.55 15.12 7.21
C LEU A 54 27.99 15.32 7.72
N LEU A 55 28.83 14.29 7.66
CA LEU A 55 30.21 14.36 8.14
C LEU A 55 31.11 15.30 7.30
N ASN A 56 30.70 15.64 6.08
CA ASN A 56 31.44 16.55 5.18
C ASN A 56 30.85 17.97 5.16
N GLN A 57 29.87 18.30 6.01
CA GLN A 57 29.29 19.64 6.09
C GLN A 57 30.12 20.58 6.98
N ASP A 58 30.14 21.85 6.62
CA ASP A 58 30.88 22.89 7.35
C ASP A 58 30.31 23.16 8.74
N MET A 59 31.16 23.60 9.68
CA MET A 59 30.77 23.95 11.06
C MET A 59 29.63 24.99 11.12
N SER A 60 29.54 25.88 10.13
CA SER A 60 28.46 26.87 10.00
C SER A 60 27.08 26.24 9.81
N PHE A 61 27.00 25.05 9.20
CA PHE A 61 25.75 24.29 9.06
C PHE A 61 25.31 23.77 10.44
N PHE A 62 26.24 23.25 11.23
CA PHE A 62 25.95 22.77 12.59
C PHE A 62 25.65 23.91 13.57
N ASP A 63 26.17 25.12 13.37
CA ASP A 63 25.84 26.25 14.25
C ASP A 63 24.43 26.80 13.95
N THR A 64 24.03 26.81 12.68
CA THR A 64 22.68 27.27 12.25
C THR A 64 21.60 26.21 12.47
N TYR A 65 21.93 24.93 12.31
CA TYR A 65 20.97 23.82 12.33
C TYR A 65 21.20 22.80 13.45
N GLY A 66 22.38 22.75 14.07
CA GLY A 66 22.72 21.78 15.13
C GLY A 66 22.15 22.11 16.50
N ASN A 67 21.69 23.34 16.74
CA ASN A 67 20.86 23.65 17.92
C ASN A 67 19.45 23.02 17.82
N ASN A 68 19.04 22.62 16.60
CA ASN A 68 17.72 22.12 16.27
C ASN A 68 17.80 20.63 15.87
N GLY A 69 18.19 19.74 16.80
CA GLY A 69 18.26 18.28 16.58
C GLY A 69 17.01 17.62 15.94
N ASP A 70 15.93 18.39 15.83
CA ASP A 70 14.75 18.17 15.02
C ASP A 70 15.04 17.85 13.54
N ILE A 71 15.97 18.56 12.87
CA ILE A 71 16.19 18.37 11.42
C ILE A 71 16.79 17.00 11.10
N VAL A 72 17.72 16.53 11.93
CA VAL A 72 18.31 15.19 11.78
C VAL A 72 17.25 14.11 12.05
N SER A 73 16.42 14.31 13.08
CA SER A 73 15.30 13.41 13.40
C SER A 73 14.26 13.39 12.27
N GLN A 74 13.94 14.54 11.70
CA GLN A 74 12.99 14.69 10.61
C GLN A 74 13.47 13.97 9.35
N VAL A 75 14.73 14.16 8.95
CA VAL A 75 15.28 13.45 7.78
C VAL A 75 15.29 11.94 8.01
N LEU A 76 15.62 11.48 9.22
CA LEU A 76 15.54 10.06 9.55
C LEU A 76 14.10 9.54 9.47
N SER A 77 13.11 10.32 9.92
CA SER A 77 11.69 10.00 9.78
C SER A 77 11.27 9.90 8.30
N ASP A 78 11.67 10.86 7.47
CA ASP A 78 11.38 10.85 6.03
C ASP A 78 11.99 9.63 5.33
N VAL A 79 13.20 9.23 5.73
CA VAL A 79 13.85 8.01 5.22
C VAL A 79 13.06 6.75 5.61
N LEU A 80 12.48 6.68 6.81
CA LEU A 80 11.60 5.57 7.23
C LEU A 80 10.25 5.59 6.48
N LEU A 81 9.72 6.77 6.16
CA LEU A 81 8.53 6.89 5.32
C LEU A 81 8.81 6.38 3.90
N ILE A 82 9.96 6.72 3.32
CA ILE A 82 10.38 6.20 2.01
C ILE A 82 10.57 4.68 2.06
N GLN A 83 11.16 4.16 3.14
CA GLN A 83 11.32 2.71 3.35
C GLN A 83 9.98 2.00 3.31
N SER A 84 9.03 2.41 4.15
CA SER A 84 7.70 1.79 4.23
C SER A 84 6.93 1.91 2.92
N ALA A 85 7.12 3.03 2.19
CA ALA A 85 6.56 3.19 0.86
C ALA A 85 7.10 2.15 -0.13
N LEU A 86 8.43 1.93 -0.15
CA LEU A 86 9.08 1.00 -1.06
C LEU A 86 8.88 -0.48 -0.69
N SER A 87 8.88 -0.82 0.60
CA SER A 87 8.78 -2.22 1.05
C SER A 87 7.35 -2.76 1.03
N GLU A 88 6.35 -1.93 1.31
CA GLU A 88 4.97 -2.40 1.50
C GLU A 88 4.03 -1.84 0.44
N LYS A 89 4.00 -0.51 0.28
CA LYS A 89 3.03 0.15 -0.62
C LYS A 89 3.28 -0.14 -2.09
N VAL A 90 4.53 -0.08 -2.55
CA VAL A 90 4.88 -0.37 -3.94
C VAL A 90 4.61 -1.84 -4.27
N GLY A 91 4.97 -2.76 -3.38
CA GLY A 91 4.69 -4.19 -3.54
C GLY A 91 3.19 -4.46 -3.66
N ASN A 92 2.40 -3.95 -2.72
CA ASN A 92 0.94 -4.09 -2.75
C ASN A 92 0.31 -3.45 -4.00
N TYR A 93 0.83 -2.30 -4.44
CA TYR A 93 0.34 -1.63 -5.64
C TYR A 93 0.55 -2.50 -6.89
N ILE A 94 1.75 -3.05 -7.06
CA ILE A 94 2.06 -3.93 -8.20
C ILE A 94 1.24 -5.22 -8.12
N HIS A 95 1.12 -5.83 -6.94
CA HIS A 95 0.32 -7.03 -6.72
C HIS A 95 -1.15 -6.83 -7.10
N ASN A 96 -1.77 -5.74 -6.62
CA ASN A 96 -3.14 -5.39 -6.94
C ASN A 96 -3.33 -5.12 -8.44
N MET A 97 -2.37 -4.45 -9.06
CA MET A 97 -2.42 -4.14 -10.48
C MET A 97 -2.28 -5.41 -11.34
N ALA A 98 -1.37 -6.32 -10.97
CA ALA A 98 -1.25 -7.64 -11.59
C ALA A 98 -2.55 -8.46 -11.46
N THR A 99 -3.14 -8.48 -10.25
CA THR A 99 -4.41 -9.17 -9.96
C THR A 99 -5.56 -8.59 -10.76
N PHE A 100 -5.61 -7.27 -10.91
CA PHE A 100 -6.60 -6.58 -11.71
C PHE A 100 -6.52 -7.02 -13.19
N PHE A 101 -5.32 -6.99 -13.79
CA PHE A 101 -5.14 -7.40 -15.17
C PHE A 101 -5.38 -8.90 -15.37
N SER A 102 -4.88 -9.76 -14.48
CA SER A 102 -5.13 -11.20 -14.57
C SER A 102 -6.61 -11.53 -14.43
N GLY A 103 -7.31 -10.88 -13.50
CA GLY A 103 -8.76 -11.03 -13.31
C GLY A 103 -9.54 -10.58 -14.54
N LEU A 104 -9.16 -9.46 -15.14
CA LEU A 104 -9.78 -8.94 -16.37
C LEU A 104 -9.58 -9.92 -17.54
N VAL A 105 -8.36 -10.43 -17.75
CA VAL A 105 -8.07 -11.42 -18.79
C VAL A 105 -8.88 -12.71 -18.59
N ILE A 106 -8.90 -13.26 -17.37
CA ILE A 106 -9.66 -14.47 -17.05
C ILE A 106 -11.17 -14.26 -17.24
N ALA A 107 -11.69 -13.09 -16.87
CA ALA A 107 -13.09 -12.75 -17.04
C ALA A 107 -13.50 -12.71 -18.52
N PHE A 108 -12.67 -12.09 -19.38
CA PHE A 108 -12.92 -12.02 -20.82
C PHE A 108 -12.86 -13.40 -21.50
N ILE A 109 -11.95 -14.28 -21.07
CA ILE A 109 -11.81 -15.63 -21.64
C ILE A 109 -13.02 -16.51 -21.30
N ASN A 110 -13.51 -16.48 -20.05
CA ASN A 110 -14.60 -17.36 -19.64
C ASN A 110 -15.97 -16.87 -20.15
N CYS A 111 -16.32 -15.62 -19.86
CA CYS A 111 -17.64 -15.08 -20.16
C CYS A 111 -17.56 -13.58 -20.46
N TRP A 112 -17.37 -13.23 -21.74
CA TRP A 112 -17.26 -11.83 -22.16
C TRP A 112 -18.49 -10.96 -21.78
N GLN A 113 -19.69 -11.54 -21.72
CA GLN A 113 -20.91 -10.83 -21.33
C GLN A 113 -20.90 -10.39 -19.86
N ILE A 114 -20.48 -11.28 -18.95
CA ILE A 114 -20.42 -10.98 -17.50
C ILE A 114 -19.27 -10.01 -17.23
N ALA A 115 -18.13 -10.19 -17.91
CA ALA A 115 -16.98 -9.30 -17.79
C ALA A 115 -17.31 -7.84 -18.12
N LEU A 116 -18.07 -7.60 -19.20
CA LEU A 116 -18.50 -6.25 -19.60
C LEU A 116 -19.44 -5.60 -18.56
N ILE A 117 -20.35 -6.38 -17.96
CA ILE A 117 -21.24 -5.89 -16.91
C ILE A 117 -20.42 -5.49 -15.68
N THR A 118 -19.49 -6.33 -15.23
CA THR A 118 -18.61 -6.01 -14.11
C THR A 118 -17.77 -4.76 -14.38
N LEU A 119 -17.22 -4.63 -15.59
CA LEU A 119 -16.45 -3.46 -15.98
C LEU A 119 -17.28 -2.18 -16.02
N ALA A 120 -18.57 -2.25 -16.39
CA ALA A 120 -19.50 -1.13 -16.34
C ALA A 120 -19.88 -0.73 -14.90
N THR A 121 -19.95 -1.68 -13.96
CA THR A 121 -20.22 -1.38 -12.54
C THR A 121 -19.03 -0.74 -11.81
N GLY A 122 -17.80 -0.99 -12.27
CA GLY A 122 -16.58 -0.41 -11.70
C GLY A 122 -16.60 1.13 -11.59
N PRO A 123 -16.78 1.89 -12.70
CA PRO A 123 -16.83 3.34 -12.66
C PRO A 123 -18.02 3.88 -11.85
N PHE A 124 -19.14 3.16 -11.76
CA PHE A 124 -20.26 3.57 -10.91
C PHE A 124 -19.88 3.54 -9.42
N ILE A 125 -19.19 2.50 -8.97
CA ILE A 125 -18.69 2.39 -7.60
C ILE A 125 -17.64 3.47 -7.33
N VAL A 126 -16.71 3.70 -8.27
CA VAL A 126 -15.69 4.74 -8.13
C VAL A 126 -16.32 6.14 -8.07
N ALA A 127 -17.33 6.42 -8.88
CA ALA A 127 -18.05 7.68 -8.85
C ALA A 127 -18.76 7.90 -7.51
N ALA A 128 -19.50 6.90 -7.03
CA ALA A 128 -20.18 6.97 -5.73
C ALA A 128 -19.19 7.16 -4.57
N GLY A 129 -18.13 6.36 -4.54
CA GLY A 129 -17.07 6.47 -3.52
C GLY A 129 -16.34 7.81 -3.60
N GLY A 130 -16.05 8.31 -4.80
CA GLY A 130 -15.42 9.61 -5.02
C GLY A 130 -16.25 10.77 -4.47
N ILE A 131 -17.56 10.76 -4.72
CA ILE A 131 -18.47 11.77 -4.16
C ILE A 131 -18.46 11.74 -2.64
N SER A 132 -18.55 10.55 -2.03
CA SER A 132 -18.48 10.41 -0.57
C SER A 132 -17.15 10.90 0.00
N ASN A 133 -16.02 10.63 -0.67
CA ASN A 133 -14.70 11.04 -0.21
C ASN A 133 -14.52 12.56 -0.29
N ILE A 134 -14.99 13.19 -1.37
CA ILE A 134 -14.98 14.66 -1.51
C ILE A 134 -15.85 15.30 -0.43
N PHE A 135 -17.04 14.74 -0.18
CA PHE A 135 -17.94 15.24 0.86
C PHE A 135 -17.29 15.17 2.25
N LEU A 136 -16.66 14.03 2.58
CA LEU A 136 -15.93 13.85 3.84
C LEU A 136 -14.76 14.83 3.97
N HIS A 137 -13.97 15.02 2.91
CA HIS A 137 -12.83 15.95 2.94
C HIS A 137 -13.29 17.39 3.21
N ARG A 138 -14.35 17.83 2.53
CA ARG A 138 -14.92 19.17 2.74
C ARG A 138 -15.48 19.34 4.15
N LEU A 139 -16.11 18.30 4.69
CA LEU A 139 -16.60 18.33 6.07
C LEU A 139 -15.44 18.45 7.06
N ALA A 140 -14.35 17.71 6.84
CA ALA A 140 -13.16 17.77 7.68
C ALA A 140 -12.50 19.17 7.64
N GLU A 141 -12.35 19.77 6.45
CA GLU A 141 -11.85 21.15 6.32
C GLU A 141 -12.72 22.15 7.08
N ASN A 142 -14.04 22.13 6.87
CA ASN A 142 -14.96 23.04 7.55
C ASN A 142 -14.91 22.90 9.09
N ILE A 143 -14.79 21.67 9.59
CA ILE A 143 -14.64 21.40 11.02
C ILE A 143 -13.33 22.00 11.53
N GLN A 144 -12.23 21.77 10.80
CA GLN A 144 -10.91 22.26 11.17
C GLN A 144 -10.84 23.80 11.17
N ASP A 145 -11.47 24.45 10.19
CA ASP A 145 -11.56 25.91 10.11
C ASP A 145 -12.36 26.48 11.28
N ALA A 146 -13.51 25.89 11.61
CA ALA A 146 -14.32 26.31 12.77
C ALA A 146 -13.57 26.13 14.11
N TYR A 147 -12.81 25.05 14.24
CA TYR A 147 -11.94 24.85 15.41
C TYR A 147 -10.79 25.86 15.47
N ALA A 148 -10.19 26.21 14.32
CA ALA A 148 -9.12 27.20 14.26
C ALA A 148 -9.62 28.60 14.65
N GLU A 149 -10.81 28.99 14.20
CA GLU A 149 -11.44 30.26 14.58
C GLU A 149 -11.75 30.30 16.09
N ALA A 150 -12.34 29.24 16.64
CA ALA A 150 -12.61 29.15 18.08
C ALA A 150 -11.31 29.16 18.93
N ALA A 151 -10.26 28.49 18.47
CA ALA A 151 -8.95 28.51 19.12
C ALA A 151 -8.34 29.92 19.12
N SER A 152 -8.45 30.64 18.00
CA SER A 152 -7.91 32.01 17.88
C SER A 152 -8.62 33.02 18.80
N ILE A 153 -9.91 32.83 19.06
CA ILE A 153 -10.68 33.66 20.01
C ILE A 153 -10.32 33.30 21.46
N ALA A 154 -10.02 32.03 21.74
CA ALA A 154 -9.61 31.59 23.08
C ALA A 154 -8.16 31.96 23.43
N GLU A 155 -7.32 32.20 22.42
CA GLU A 155 -5.93 32.66 22.58
C GLU A 155 -5.82 34.18 22.77
N GLN A 156 -6.87 34.95 22.41
CA GLN A 156 -7.01 36.39 22.69
C GLN A 156 -7.52 36.67 24.11
#